data_AF-A0A661FMY5-F1
#
_entry.id   AF-A0A661FMY5-F1
#
_cell.length_a   1.000
_cell.length_b   1.000
_cell.length_c   1.000
_cell.angle_alpha   90.00
_cell.angle_beta   90.00
_cell.angle_gamma   90.00
#
_symmetry.space_group_name_H-M   'P 1'
#
loop_
_entity.id
_entity.type
_entity.pdbx_description
1 polymer ?
#
loop_
_entity_poly.entity_id
_entity_poly.type
_entity_poly.pdbx_seq_one_letter_code
_entity_poly.pdbx_strand_id
1 'polypeptide(L)'
;MRTLIKLIPCIYLLLAIFPVDAIPVYVDGNETNKKVLLIGLDGLQLEELKKLDTPNIDKFFLNRSYAGGILNTVSEQPTYSGPGWTSILTGVWANKHGIYSNFDTSRDNKFPSLFRRIFQAYPNAIMGSISSWSPIHQFFHTDMALLSYVSDADTDAMVVQETLQFIHNSAPDFTFIHLGNVDNTGHFFCFGERYNRAIATIDHQVGEIIEFINNQKEDWLVILVTDHGRKANGCNHGGQTSSEKTAFIATNKKQYQQPEPLDNDVYSYPALTRVADIILDFLEVPVTLNKSAYANKINAVINWSHSTAYFFLEDGKYIEYDKEADHILSIANIDDHSWPGLADYATNISAAINWDDTRAIIFLDNGKYITLNKANRSVLAIEDINEQTWPGLEKYALRINAAIDWSPNLAFILLSSGQYILLDKQQKQILHVAYIDDVSSPGLKSYARNITAFSHWSEN
;
A
#
# COMPACT_ATOMS: atom_id res chain seq x y z
N MET A 1 -57.98 -42.62 -45.98
CA MET A 1 -56.76 -42.51 -45.15
C MET A 1 -55.98 -41.28 -45.60
N ARG A 2 -56.13 -40.16 -44.89
CA ARG A 2 -55.49 -38.88 -45.21
C ARG A 2 -54.20 -38.73 -44.40
N THR A 3 -53.12 -38.51 -45.14
CA THR A 3 -51.92 -37.69 -44.89
C THR A 3 -51.60 -37.25 -43.45
N LEU A 4 -50.34 -37.36 -43.02
CA LEU A 4 -49.53 -36.17 -42.69
C LEU A 4 -48.03 -36.48 -42.48
N ILE A 5 -47.23 -35.66 -43.16
CA ILE A 5 -45.80 -35.36 -42.96
C ILE A 5 -45.66 -34.46 -41.73
N LYS A 6 -44.65 -34.66 -40.87
CA LYS A 6 -44.11 -33.65 -39.91
C LYS A 6 -42.60 -33.90 -39.72
N LEU A 7 -41.70 -33.08 -40.26
CA LEU A 7 -41.17 -31.80 -39.74
C LEU A 7 -40.52 -31.91 -38.35
N ILE A 8 -39.18 -31.83 -38.37
CA ILE A 8 -38.25 -31.72 -37.24
C ILE A 8 -38.24 -30.26 -36.75
N PRO A 9 -38.33 -29.97 -35.44
CA PRO A 9 -38.01 -28.66 -34.90
C PRO A 9 -36.57 -28.60 -34.36
N CYS A 10 -35.84 -27.57 -34.78
CA CYS A 10 -34.63 -27.08 -34.13
C CYS A 10 -34.94 -26.64 -32.69
N ILE A 11 -34.10 -27.06 -31.75
CA ILE A 11 -34.03 -26.48 -30.40
C ILE A 11 -32.74 -25.68 -30.31
N TYR A 12 -32.87 -24.36 -30.14
CA TYR A 12 -31.78 -23.46 -29.77
C TYR A 12 -31.39 -23.75 -28.31
N LEU A 13 -30.15 -24.15 -28.08
CA LEU A 13 -29.56 -24.23 -26.74
C LEU A 13 -28.96 -22.84 -26.41
N LEU A 14 -29.67 -22.07 -25.58
CA LEU A 14 -29.10 -20.90 -24.91
C LEU A 14 -28.09 -21.41 -23.86
N LEU A 15 -26.80 -21.27 -24.15
CA LEU A 15 -25.75 -21.33 -23.12
C LEU A 15 -25.79 -20.01 -22.35
N ALA A 16 -26.48 -20.01 -21.21
CA ALA A 16 -26.30 -18.98 -20.20
C ALA A 16 -24.88 -19.10 -19.65
N ILE A 17 -24.01 -18.17 -20.03
CA ILE A 17 -22.73 -17.95 -19.37
C ILE A 17 -23.06 -17.34 -18.01
N PHE A 18 -23.14 -18.18 -16.98
CA PHE A 18 -23.10 -17.68 -15.62
C PHE A 18 -21.70 -17.07 -15.40
N PRO A 19 -21.59 -15.89 -14.77
CA PRO A 19 -20.30 -15.42 -14.30
C PRO A 19 -19.75 -16.50 -13.37
N VAL A 20 -18.55 -16.99 -13.69
CA VAL A 20 -17.78 -17.81 -12.76
C VAL A 20 -17.41 -16.88 -11.63
N ASP A 21 -18.20 -16.88 -10.56
CA ASP A 21 -17.79 -16.31 -9.29
C ASP A 21 -16.41 -16.90 -8.98
N ALA A 22 -15.43 -16.02 -8.75
CA ALA A 22 -14.07 -16.42 -8.40
C ALA A 22 -14.16 -17.40 -7.22
N ILE A 23 -13.83 -18.67 -7.46
CA ILE A 23 -13.70 -19.64 -6.38
C ILE A 23 -12.56 -19.10 -5.51
N PRO A 24 -12.81 -18.71 -4.25
CA PRO A 24 -11.70 -18.38 -3.36
C PRO A 24 -10.82 -19.63 -3.25
N VAL A 25 -9.56 -19.47 -3.63
CA VAL A 25 -8.54 -20.47 -3.33
C VAL A 25 -8.36 -20.43 -1.81
N TYR A 26 -9.04 -21.33 -1.11
CA TYR A 26 -8.78 -21.56 0.30
C TYR A 26 -7.40 -22.21 0.39
N VAL A 27 -6.43 -21.45 0.90
CA VAL A 27 -5.19 -22.03 1.38
C VAL A 27 -5.58 -22.84 2.61
N ASP A 28 -5.30 -24.14 2.58
CA ASP A 28 -5.55 -25.03 3.72
C ASP A 28 -4.83 -24.47 4.96
N GLY A 29 -5.48 -24.60 6.12
CA GLY A 29 -5.21 -23.80 7.32
C GLY A 29 -3.73 -23.69 7.71
N ASN A 30 -3.30 -22.44 7.92
CA ASN A 30 -2.03 -21.98 8.48
C ASN A 30 -1.00 -23.08 8.86
N GLU A 31 -0.23 -23.55 7.88
CA GLU A 31 1.06 -24.23 8.13
C GLU A 31 2.16 -23.25 8.55
N THR A 32 1.88 -21.94 8.60
CA THR A 32 2.88 -20.94 9.01
C THR A 32 2.84 -20.73 10.52
N ASN A 33 4.00 -20.85 11.17
CA ASN A 33 4.18 -20.60 12.61
C ASN A 33 4.15 -19.08 12.93
N LYS A 34 3.58 -18.25 12.06
CA LYS A 34 3.67 -16.79 12.12
C LYS A 34 2.52 -16.19 12.93
N LYS A 35 2.85 -15.23 13.79
CA LYS A 35 1.89 -14.56 14.67
C LYS A 35 2.16 -13.06 14.68
N VAL A 36 1.12 -12.25 14.77
CA VAL A 36 1.25 -10.78 14.81
C VAL A 36 0.63 -10.22 16.08
N LEU A 37 1.39 -9.37 16.77
CA LEU A 37 0.87 -8.48 17.81
C LEU A 37 1.06 -7.02 17.38
N LEU A 38 -0.06 -6.32 17.15
CA LEU A 38 -0.08 -4.89 16.90
C LEU A 38 -0.40 -4.14 18.20
N ILE A 39 0.57 -3.39 18.71
CA ILE A 39 0.48 -2.59 19.93
C ILE A 39 0.31 -1.11 19.57
N GLY A 40 -0.91 -0.60 19.76
CA GLY A 40 -1.24 0.80 19.64
C GLY A 40 -0.89 1.59 20.90
N LEU A 41 -0.12 2.67 20.75
CA LEU A 41 0.32 3.57 21.82
C LEU A 41 -0.30 4.95 21.57
N ASP A 42 -1.54 5.18 22.02
CA ASP A 42 -2.36 6.33 21.66
C ASP A 42 -1.66 7.66 21.98
N GLY A 43 -1.54 8.53 20.98
CA GLY A 43 -1.05 9.89 21.17
C GLY A 43 0.36 10.02 21.74
N LEU A 44 1.21 8.98 21.62
CA LEU A 44 2.61 8.98 22.05
C LEU A 44 3.47 9.84 21.12
N GLN A 45 4.01 10.95 21.63
CA GLN A 45 4.86 11.85 20.86
C GLN A 45 6.28 11.27 20.68
N LEU A 46 6.68 11.07 19.43
CA LEU A 46 8.01 10.54 19.07
C LEU A 46 9.17 11.38 19.65
N GLU A 47 9.06 12.70 19.62
CA GLU A 47 10.08 13.61 20.14
C GLU A 47 10.23 13.51 21.67
N GLU A 48 9.15 13.24 22.41
CA GLU A 48 9.24 13.05 23.86
C GLU A 48 9.76 11.65 24.19
N LEU A 49 9.35 10.63 23.43
CA LEU A 49 9.89 9.27 23.55
C LEU A 49 11.43 9.28 23.41
N LYS A 50 11.96 9.93 22.37
CA LYS A 50 13.41 10.00 22.09
C LYS A 50 14.23 10.74 23.16
N LYS A 51 13.61 11.45 24.10
CA LYS A 51 14.31 12.14 25.20
C LYS A 51 14.48 11.26 26.44
N LEU A 52 13.78 10.14 26.49
CA LEU A 52 13.72 9.26 27.66
C LEU A 52 14.53 8.00 27.41
N ASP A 53 14.94 7.36 28.50
CA ASP A 53 15.50 6.01 28.48
C ASP A 53 14.33 5.02 28.46
N THR A 54 14.09 4.39 27.30
CA THR A 54 13.01 3.43 27.08
C THR A 54 13.58 2.09 26.63
N PRO A 55 14.24 1.34 27.54
CA PRO A 55 15.07 0.20 27.19
C PRO A 55 14.32 -0.97 26.55
N ASN A 56 12.98 -1.00 26.61
CA ASN A 56 12.19 -2.04 25.96
C ASN A 56 11.73 -1.62 24.56
N ILE A 57 11.27 -0.38 24.39
CA ILE A 57 10.91 0.18 23.09
C ILE A 57 12.16 0.37 22.22
N ASP A 58 13.30 0.74 22.80
CA ASP A 58 14.57 0.96 22.09
C ASP A 58 15.13 -0.32 21.43
N LYS A 59 14.62 -1.50 21.79
CA LYS A 59 14.95 -2.78 21.15
C LYS A 59 14.31 -2.93 19.77
N PHE A 60 13.32 -2.10 19.43
CA PHE A 60 12.61 -2.16 18.15
C PHE A 60 13.32 -1.32 17.08
N PHE A 61 13.23 -1.78 15.84
CA PHE A 61 13.62 -1.00 14.67
C PHE A 61 12.53 0.03 14.38
N LEU A 62 12.73 1.25 14.90
CA LEU A 62 11.80 2.37 14.75
C LEU A 62 12.04 3.12 13.44
N ASN A 63 10.96 3.33 12.68
CA ASN A 63 10.89 4.29 11.59
C ASN A 63 9.97 5.45 12.02
N ARG A 64 10.37 6.69 11.75
CA ARG A 64 9.41 7.80 11.77
C ARG A 64 8.33 7.55 10.69
N SER A 65 7.11 7.97 10.96
CA SER A 65 5.96 7.87 10.04
C SER A 65 5.10 9.14 10.13
N TYR A 66 4.07 9.22 9.30
CA TYR A 66 3.11 10.34 9.35
C TYR A 66 1.64 9.92 9.51
N ALA A 67 0.93 10.74 10.28
CA ALA A 67 -0.50 10.71 10.53
C ALA A 67 -1.25 11.85 9.82
N GLY A 68 -2.57 11.75 9.75
CA GLY A 68 -3.44 12.82 9.27
C GLY A 68 -3.51 13.02 7.75
N GLY A 69 -2.99 12.07 6.95
CA GLY A 69 -2.98 12.18 5.49
C GLY A 69 -2.12 13.32 4.94
N ILE A 70 -2.25 13.65 3.66
CA ILE A 70 -1.53 14.75 3.01
C ILE A 70 -2.41 16.00 3.01
N LEU A 71 -1.86 17.10 3.55
CA LEU A 71 -2.54 18.39 3.66
C LEU A 71 -3.03 18.90 2.29
N ASN A 72 -4.27 19.39 2.24
CA ASN A 72 -5.00 19.86 1.07
C ASN A 72 -5.27 18.79 -0.01
N THR A 73 -5.24 17.51 0.34
CA THR A 73 -5.60 16.41 -0.57
C THR A 73 -6.82 15.65 -0.06
N VAL A 74 -7.38 14.76 -0.89
CA VAL A 74 -8.47 13.86 -0.48
C VAL A 74 -8.08 12.93 0.67
N SER A 75 -6.78 12.72 0.91
CA SER A 75 -6.31 11.86 2.01
C SER A 75 -6.27 12.58 3.36
N GLU A 76 -6.38 13.91 3.39
CA GLU A 76 -6.31 14.69 4.64
C GLU A 76 -7.37 14.21 5.64
N GLN A 77 -6.95 13.98 6.88
CA GLN A 77 -7.84 13.67 7.98
C GLN A 77 -7.38 14.31 9.29
N PRO A 78 -8.30 14.58 10.24
CA PRO A 78 -7.93 15.04 11.56
C PRO A 78 -6.98 14.06 12.27
N THR A 79 -6.03 14.60 13.02
CA THR A 79 -5.11 13.81 13.88
C THR A 79 -5.78 13.47 15.21
N TYR A 80 -6.93 12.79 15.12
CA TYR A 80 -7.69 12.24 16.25
C TYR A 80 -7.61 10.73 16.25
N SER A 81 -7.87 10.11 17.42
CA SER A 81 -7.72 8.67 17.59
C SER A 81 -8.67 7.82 16.74
N GLY A 82 -9.94 8.22 16.60
CA GLY A 82 -10.90 7.52 15.74
C GLY A 82 -10.42 7.39 14.29
N PRO A 83 -10.12 8.51 13.59
CA PRO A 83 -9.51 8.48 12.27
C PRO A 83 -8.19 7.72 12.23
N GLY A 84 -7.27 7.98 13.17
CA GLY A 84 -5.94 7.37 13.20
C GLY A 84 -5.98 5.83 13.32
N TRP A 85 -6.68 5.31 14.33
CA TRP A 85 -6.85 3.86 14.52
C TRP A 85 -7.59 3.21 13.36
N THR A 86 -8.61 3.88 12.82
CA THR A 86 -9.33 3.34 11.67
C THR A 86 -8.41 3.26 10.45
N SER A 87 -7.54 4.26 10.22
CA SER A 87 -6.57 4.23 9.13
C SER A 87 -5.51 3.14 9.29
N ILE A 88 -5.01 2.94 10.51
CA ILE A 88 -4.05 1.86 10.80
C ILE A 88 -4.69 0.48 10.54
N LEU A 89 -5.91 0.26 11.05
CA LEU A 89 -6.58 -1.04 10.97
C LEU A 89 -7.22 -1.33 9.61
N THR A 90 -7.38 -0.33 8.74
CA THR A 90 -7.90 -0.52 7.36
C THR A 90 -6.84 -0.33 6.28
N GLY A 91 -5.75 0.38 6.54
CA GLY A 91 -4.74 0.72 5.54
C GLY A 91 -5.20 1.77 4.52
N VAL A 92 -6.28 2.50 4.80
CA VAL A 92 -6.78 3.62 3.97
C VAL A 92 -7.05 4.84 4.85
N TRP A 93 -7.25 6.02 4.27
CA TRP A 93 -7.55 7.25 5.02
C TRP A 93 -9.06 7.51 5.16
N ALA A 94 -9.43 8.56 5.90
CA ALA A 94 -10.83 8.87 6.26
C ALA A 94 -11.77 9.06 5.08
N ASN A 95 -11.28 9.52 3.94
CA ASN A 95 -12.07 9.60 2.69
C ASN A 95 -12.54 8.24 2.17
N LYS A 96 -11.90 7.16 2.58
CA LYS A 96 -12.29 5.78 2.24
C LYS A 96 -13.05 5.14 3.41
N HIS A 97 -12.45 5.09 4.60
CA HIS A 97 -13.09 4.40 5.72
C HIS A 97 -14.22 5.19 6.42
N GLY A 98 -14.38 6.48 6.15
CA GLY A 98 -15.53 7.27 6.60
C GLY A 98 -15.54 7.68 8.09
N ILE A 99 -14.43 7.51 8.82
CA ILE A 99 -14.31 7.96 10.22
C ILE A 99 -13.47 9.25 10.24
N TYR A 100 -14.11 10.36 10.57
CA TYR A 100 -13.50 11.69 10.65
C TYR A 100 -13.44 12.23 12.08
N SER A 101 -14.12 11.57 13.02
CA SER A 101 -14.32 12.03 14.39
C SER A 101 -14.35 10.88 15.39
N ASN A 102 -14.00 11.16 16.65
CA ASN A 102 -14.16 10.23 17.77
C ASN A 102 -15.64 9.97 18.13
N PHE A 103 -16.57 10.74 17.56
CA PHE A 103 -18.02 10.59 17.77
C PHE A 103 -18.73 9.84 16.65
N ASP A 104 -18.01 9.46 15.59
CA ASP A 104 -18.57 8.59 14.56
C ASP A 104 -18.89 7.21 15.15
N THR A 105 -19.71 6.41 14.47
CA THR A 105 -20.22 5.15 15.06
C THR A 105 -19.98 3.93 14.19
N SER A 106 -19.59 4.12 12.93
CA SER A 106 -19.34 3.03 12.00
C SER A 106 -18.47 3.51 10.84
N ARG A 107 -17.50 2.70 10.46
CA ARG A 107 -16.73 2.89 9.22
C ARG A 107 -17.52 2.42 7.98
N ASP A 108 -17.06 2.78 6.79
CA ASP A 108 -17.50 2.19 5.53
C ASP A 108 -16.90 0.78 5.37
N ASN A 109 -17.77 -0.23 5.31
CA ASN A 109 -17.39 -1.64 5.20
C ASN A 109 -16.88 -2.04 3.81
N LYS A 110 -17.00 -1.18 2.79
CA LYS A 110 -16.39 -1.41 1.46
C LYS A 110 -14.87 -1.51 1.52
N PHE A 111 -14.25 -0.89 2.51
CA PHE A 111 -12.82 -0.94 2.76
C PHE A 111 -12.57 -1.89 3.93
N PRO A 112 -12.22 -3.17 3.69
CA PRO A 112 -12.16 -4.17 4.75
C PRO A 112 -11.02 -3.88 5.74
N SER A 113 -11.28 -4.12 7.01
CA SER A 113 -10.25 -4.07 8.07
C SER A 113 -9.23 -5.19 7.94
N LEU A 114 -8.15 -5.11 8.72
CA LEU A 114 -7.23 -6.22 8.93
C LEU A 114 -7.96 -7.47 9.44
N PHE A 115 -8.85 -7.32 10.42
CA PHE A 115 -9.66 -8.44 10.95
C PHE A 115 -10.43 -9.15 9.83
N ARG A 116 -11.10 -8.38 8.97
CA ARG A 116 -11.87 -8.93 7.86
C ARG A 116 -10.98 -9.60 6.82
N ARG A 117 -9.87 -8.95 6.42
CA ARG A 117 -8.94 -9.48 5.40
C ARG A 117 -8.28 -10.77 5.87
N ILE A 118 -7.84 -10.83 7.13
CA ILE A 118 -7.25 -12.03 7.73
C ILE A 118 -8.30 -13.15 7.80
N PHE A 119 -9.51 -12.86 8.29
CA PHE A 119 -10.59 -13.85 8.34
C PHE A 119 -10.97 -14.41 6.96
N GLN A 120 -10.99 -13.55 5.92
CA GLN A 120 -11.32 -13.98 4.56
C GLN A 120 -10.26 -14.92 3.97
N ALA A 121 -8.98 -14.67 4.24
CA ALA A 121 -7.89 -15.53 3.81
C ALA A 121 -7.78 -16.81 4.64
N TYR A 122 -7.99 -16.68 5.96
CA TYR A 122 -7.83 -17.73 6.95
C TYR A 122 -9.06 -17.77 7.87
N PRO A 123 -10.16 -18.45 7.45
CA PRO A 123 -11.42 -18.45 8.22
C PRO A 123 -11.32 -19.06 9.62
N ASN A 124 -10.28 -19.85 9.88
CA ASN A 124 -10.01 -20.47 11.18
C ASN A 124 -8.97 -19.68 12.01
N ALA A 125 -8.53 -18.50 11.55
CA ALA A 125 -7.56 -17.69 12.27
C ALA A 125 -8.11 -17.29 13.65
N ILE A 126 -7.31 -17.51 14.68
CA ILE A 126 -7.62 -17.07 16.04
C ILE A 126 -7.17 -15.62 16.16
N MET A 127 -8.12 -14.72 16.39
CA MET A 127 -7.84 -13.28 16.41
C MET A 127 -8.38 -12.61 17.68
N GLY A 128 -7.69 -11.59 18.16
CA GLY A 128 -8.07 -10.82 19.34
C GLY A 128 -8.01 -9.30 19.15
N SER A 129 -8.85 -8.57 19.88
CA SER A 129 -8.81 -7.11 19.96
C SER A 129 -9.10 -6.66 21.40
N ILE A 130 -8.12 -6.03 22.05
CA ILE A 130 -8.21 -5.63 23.47
C ILE A 130 -7.88 -4.15 23.57
N SER A 131 -8.80 -3.33 24.05
CA SER A 131 -8.66 -1.88 24.01
C SER A 131 -8.97 -1.24 25.35
N SER A 132 -8.18 -0.25 25.75
CA SER A 132 -8.56 0.68 26.83
C SER A 132 -9.46 1.84 26.38
N TRP A 133 -9.85 1.86 25.10
CA TRP A 133 -10.76 2.83 24.54
C TRP A 133 -11.80 2.15 23.62
N SER A 134 -13.03 2.02 24.13
CA SER A 134 -14.10 1.24 23.49
C SER A 134 -14.64 1.75 22.14
N PRO A 135 -14.54 3.05 21.77
CA PRO A 135 -14.95 3.50 20.45
C PRO A 135 -14.28 2.77 19.29
N ILE A 136 -13.05 2.24 19.45
CA ILE A 136 -12.43 1.40 18.42
C ILE A 136 -13.33 0.21 18.08
N HIS A 137 -13.86 -0.51 19.07
CA HIS A 137 -14.73 -1.67 18.80
C HIS A 137 -16.08 -1.24 18.21
N GLN A 138 -16.56 -0.03 18.54
CA GLN A 138 -17.76 0.54 17.93
C GLN A 138 -17.57 0.81 16.43
N PHE A 139 -16.48 1.45 16.02
CA PHE A 139 -16.20 1.73 14.61
C PHE A 139 -16.14 0.45 13.76
N PHE A 140 -15.69 -0.65 14.38
CA PHE A 140 -15.50 -1.97 13.77
C PHE A 140 -16.54 -3.02 14.21
N HIS A 141 -17.72 -2.61 14.69
CA HIS A 141 -18.72 -3.52 15.29
C HIS A 141 -19.11 -4.71 14.39
N THR A 142 -19.11 -4.55 13.07
CA THR A 142 -19.39 -5.62 12.10
C THR A 142 -18.29 -6.68 12.00
N ASP A 143 -17.06 -6.34 12.39
CA ASP A 143 -15.90 -7.23 12.39
C ASP A 143 -15.68 -7.89 13.74
N MET A 144 -16.25 -7.34 14.83
CA MET A 144 -16.04 -7.90 16.17
C MET A 144 -16.51 -9.36 16.29
N ALA A 145 -17.56 -9.74 15.55
CA ALA A 145 -18.04 -11.12 15.49
C ALA A 145 -17.07 -12.10 14.79
N LEU A 146 -16.02 -11.62 14.13
CA LEU A 146 -14.97 -12.46 13.53
C LEU A 146 -13.87 -12.82 14.52
N LEU A 147 -13.79 -12.11 15.66
CA LEU A 147 -12.71 -12.24 16.62
C LEU A 147 -13.05 -13.33 17.64
N SER A 148 -12.03 -14.09 18.03
CA SER A 148 -12.14 -15.10 19.10
C SER A 148 -12.17 -14.46 20.49
N TYR A 149 -11.60 -13.25 20.62
CA TYR A 149 -11.57 -12.49 21.87
C TYR A 149 -11.68 -10.98 21.62
N VAL A 150 -12.62 -10.33 22.30
CA VAL A 150 -12.83 -8.88 22.23
C VAL A 150 -13.01 -8.37 23.66
N SER A 151 -12.27 -7.33 24.04
CA SER A 151 -12.38 -6.75 25.38
C SER A 151 -12.17 -5.24 25.41
N ASP A 152 -13.11 -4.55 26.03
CA ASP A 152 -13.03 -3.13 26.40
C ASP A 152 -12.54 -3.04 27.86
N ALA A 153 -11.22 -3.04 28.03
CA ALA A 153 -10.58 -3.02 29.34
C ALA A 153 -10.55 -1.60 29.94
N ASP A 154 -10.62 -1.46 31.25
CA ASP A 154 -10.65 -0.12 31.89
C ASP A 154 -9.27 0.57 31.91
N THR A 155 -8.18 -0.21 31.85
CA THR A 155 -6.81 0.31 32.00
C THR A 155 -5.83 -0.43 31.12
N ASP A 156 -4.73 0.24 30.76
CA ASP A 156 -3.62 -0.36 30.01
C ASP A 156 -3.03 -1.59 30.72
N ALA A 157 -3.02 -1.62 32.07
CA ALA A 157 -2.55 -2.79 32.82
C ALA A 157 -3.47 -4.01 32.62
N MET A 158 -4.78 -3.79 32.56
CA MET A 158 -5.73 -4.85 32.23
C MET A 158 -5.59 -5.30 30.77
N VAL A 159 -5.37 -4.37 29.83
CA VAL A 159 -5.07 -4.71 28.43
C VAL A 159 -3.87 -5.66 28.35
N VAL A 160 -2.76 -5.33 29.02
CA VAL A 160 -1.56 -6.19 29.09
C VAL A 160 -1.91 -7.56 29.68
N GLN A 161 -2.54 -7.59 30.86
CA GLN A 161 -2.88 -8.84 31.54
C GLN A 161 -3.75 -9.76 30.68
N GLU A 162 -4.80 -9.23 30.06
CA GLU A 162 -5.70 -9.99 29.20
C GLU A 162 -5.01 -10.46 27.92
N THR A 163 -4.11 -9.64 27.37
CA THR A 163 -3.29 -10.01 26.21
C THR A 163 -2.41 -11.22 26.52
N LEU A 164 -1.69 -11.19 27.65
CA LEU A 164 -0.84 -12.32 28.06
C LEU A 164 -1.66 -13.60 28.26
N GLN A 165 -2.83 -13.49 28.89
CA GLN A 165 -3.74 -14.62 29.08
C GLN A 165 -4.28 -15.17 27.75
N PHE A 166 -4.68 -14.29 26.83
CA PHE A 166 -5.18 -14.69 25.52
C PHE A 166 -4.10 -15.37 24.67
N ILE A 167 -2.87 -14.82 24.66
CA ILE A 167 -1.74 -15.45 23.96
C ILE A 167 -1.42 -16.82 24.56
N HIS A 168 -1.32 -16.91 25.88
CA HIS A 168 -1.05 -18.18 26.58
C HIS A 168 -2.05 -19.28 26.24
N ASN A 169 -3.34 -18.94 26.23
CA ASN A 169 -4.42 -19.94 26.13
C ASN A 169 -4.74 -20.32 24.69
N SER A 170 -4.48 -19.43 23.72
CA SER A 170 -5.05 -19.55 22.38
C SER A 170 -4.03 -19.45 21.24
N ALA A 171 -2.79 -19.01 21.50
CA ALA A 171 -1.76 -18.80 20.47
C ALA A 171 -2.29 -18.06 19.21
N PRO A 172 -2.86 -16.85 19.36
CA PRO A 172 -3.62 -16.15 18.33
C PRO A 172 -2.76 -15.74 17.13
N ASP A 173 -3.29 -15.91 15.92
CA ASP A 173 -2.64 -15.51 14.66
C ASP A 173 -2.48 -14.00 14.54
N PHE A 174 -3.47 -13.23 15.01
CA PHE A 174 -3.42 -11.77 15.02
C PHE A 174 -4.08 -11.20 16.27
N THR A 175 -3.37 -10.34 16.99
CA THR A 175 -3.93 -9.59 18.12
C THR A 175 -3.65 -8.11 17.94
N PHE A 176 -4.70 -7.28 18.05
CA PHE A 176 -4.58 -5.85 18.22
C PHE A 176 -4.77 -5.48 19.69
N ILE A 177 -3.88 -4.65 20.23
CA ILE A 177 -4.04 -4.08 21.56
C ILE A 177 -3.89 -2.57 21.52
N HIS A 178 -4.62 -1.86 22.38
CA HIS A 178 -4.58 -0.41 22.48
C HIS A 178 -4.28 0.03 23.91
N LEU A 179 -3.23 0.83 24.07
CA LEU A 179 -2.81 1.45 25.32
C LEU A 179 -3.00 2.97 25.23
N GLY A 180 -3.88 3.52 26.05
CA GLY A 180 -4.37 4.90 25.96
C GLY A 180 -3.93 5.83 27.09
N ASN A 181 -3.17 5.34 28.09
CA ASN A 181 -2.84 6.13 29.27
C ASN A 181 -1.96 7.35 28.94
N VAL A 182 -1.08 7.26 27.93
CA VAL A 182 -0.21 8.39 27.56
C VAL A 182 -0.98 9.51 26.87
N ASP A 183 -1.93 9.22 25.99
CA ASP A 183 -2.84 10.23 25.42
C ASP A 183 -3.69 10.91 26.50
N ASN A 184 -4.33 10.11 27.37
CA ASN A 184 -5.09 10.60 28.51
C ASN A 184 -4.24 11.53 29.40
N THR A 185 -3.02 11.11 29.72
CA THR A 185 -2.08 11.93 30.50
C THR A 185 -1.74 13.23 29.80
N GLY A 186 -1.50 13.18 28.48
CA GLY A 186 -1.24 14.36 27.66
C GLY A 186 -2.40 15.35 27.67
N HIS A 187 -3.65 14.88 27.63
CA HIS A 187 -4.84 15.74 27.73
C HIS A 187 -4.94 16.48 29.07
N PHE A 188 -4.64 15.82 30.19
CA PHE A 188 -4.74 16.44 31.51
C PHE A 188 -3.51 17.28 31.91
N PHE A 189 -2.32 16.89 31.45
CA PHE A 189 -1.06 17.41 32.00
C PHE A 189 -0.09 17.93 30.95
N CYS A 190 -0.43 17.83 29.66
CA CYS A 190 0.43 18.26 28.56
C CYS A 190 1.79 17.54 28.58
N PHE A 191 2.79 18.02 27.85
CA PHE A 191 4.16 17.51 27.99
C PHE A 191 4.77 17.89 29.34
N GLY A 192 5.62 17.02 29.88
CA GLY A 192 6.31 17.22 31.15
C GLY A 192 6.43 15.93 31.96
N GLU A 193 6.81 16.03 33.23
CA GLU A 193 7.14 14.87 34.08
C GLU A 193 6.03 13.82 34.20
N ARG A 194 4.75 14.23 34.13
CA ARG A 194 3.62 13.27 34.16
C ARG A 194 3.52 12.49 32.86
N TYR A 195 3.62 13.16 31.73
CA TYR A 195 3.66 12.53 30.42
C TYR A 195 4.87 11.60 30.28
N ASN A 196 6.05 12.06 30.70
CA ASN A 196 7.28 11.24 30.67
C ASN A 196 7.15 9.98 31.53
N ARG A 197 6.49 10.05 32.69
CA ARG A 197 6.17 8.87 33.50
C ARG A 197 5.19 7.93 32.81
N ALA A 198 4.19 8.45 32.10
CA ALA A 198 3.27 7.63 31.31
C ALA A 198 4.02 6.90 30.18
N ILE A 199 4.98 7.55 29.52
CA ILE A 199 5.87 6.90 28.54
C ILE A 199 6.68 5.76 29.20
N ALA A 200 7.29 6.01 30.37
CA ALA A 200 8.04 4.99 31.10
C ALA A 200 7.16 3.80 31.52
N THR A 201 5.90 4.05 31.90
CA THR A 201 4.93 2.97 32.18
C THR A 201 4.65 2.14 30.93
N ILE A 202 4.43 2.78 29.78
CA ILE A 202 4.22 2.08 28.51
C ILE A 202 5.45 1.25 28.13
N ASP A 203 6.67 1.79 28.29
CA ASP A 203 7.89 1.03 28.03
C ASP A 203 7.97 -0.24 28.89
N HIS A 204 7.63 -0.15 30.18
CA HIS A 204 7.57 -1.31 31.07
C HIS A 204 6.55 -2.35 30.59
N GLN A 205 5.35 -1.91 30.21
CA GLN A 205 4.28 -2.79 29.70
C GLN A 205 4.66 -3.48 28.39
N VAL A 206 5.32 -2.76 27.47
CA VAL A 206 5.90 -3.34 26.24
C VAL A 206 6.96 -4.37 26.61
N GLY A 207 7.79 -4.10 27.62
CA GLY A 207 8.78 -5.04 28.16
C GLY A 207 8.16 -6.35 28.63
N GLU A 208 7.11 -6.28 29.46
CA GLU A 208 6.38 -7.46 29.95
C GLU A 208 5.84 -8.33 28.81
N ILE A 209 5.23 -7.69 27.80
CA ILE A 209 4.69 -8.37 26.61
C ILE A 209 5.80 -9.05 25.82
N ILE A 210 6.90 -8.35 25.56
CA ILE A 210 8.00 -8.88 24.75
C ILE A 210 8.74 -10.01 25.47
N GLU A 211 8.95 -9.90 26.78
CA GLU A 211 9.52 -10.98 27.57
C GLU A 211 8.64 -12.24 27.47
N PHE A 212 7.33 -12.09 27.58
CA PHE A 212 6.39 -13.20 27.44
C PHE A 212 6.42 -13.82 26.04
N ILE A 213 6.42 -12.99 24.98
CA ILE A 213 6.45 -13.44 23.58
C ILE A 213 7.76 -14.16 23.24
N ASN A 214 8.90 -13.68 23.74
CA ASN A 214 10.21 -14.30 23.48
C ASN A 214 10.34 -15.72 24.04
N ASN A 215 9.46 -16.11 24.99
CA ASN A 215 9.40 -17.46 25.53
C ASN A 215 8.49 -18.41 24.72
N GLN A 216 7.81 -17.89 23.69
CA GLN A 216 6.94 -18.66 22.80
C GLN A 216 7.76 -19.27 21.64
N LYS A 217 7.21 -20.28 20.96
CA LYS A 217 7.90 -21.00 19.86
C LYS A 217 7.59 -20.44 18.48
N GLU A 218 6.59 -19.58 18.42
CA GLU A 218 6.04 -18.97 17.22
C GLU A 218 6.96 -17.87 16.68
N ASP A 219 6.84 -17.62 15.38
CA ASP A 219 7.51 -16.51 14.71
C ASP A 219 6.66 -15.24 14.84
N TRP A 220 6.96 -14.44 15.88
CA TRP A 220 6.22 -13.23 16.18
C TRP A 220 6.75 -12.01 15.43
N LEU A 221 5.86 -11.31 14.73
CA LEU A 221 6.02 -9.91 14.39
C LEU A 221 5.28 -9.06 15.42
N VAL A 222 6.03 -8.22 16.14
CA VAL A 222 5.48 -7.24 17.07
C VAL A 222 5.69 -5.85 16.49
N ILE A 223 4.60 -5.08 16.41
CA ILE A 223 4.59 -3.73 15.85
C ILE A 223 4.13 -2.76 16.95
N LEU A 224 4.91 -1.71 17.19
CA LEU A 224 4.51 -0.56 17.99
C LEU A 224 4.15 0.58 17.06
N VAL A 225 3.01 1.23 17.28
CA VAL A 225 2.56 2.35 16.46
C VAL A 225 1.82 3.38 17.32
N THR A 226 2.01 4.66 17.02
CA THR A 226 1.14 5.75 17.50
C THR A 226 0.26 6.22 16.35
N ASP A 227 -1.00 6.50 16.65
CA ASP A 227 -2.04 6.92 15.71
C ASP A 227 -2.01 8.41 15.37
N HIS A 228 -1.49 9.23 16.27
CA HIS A 228 -1.23 10.65 16.02
C HIS A 228 -0.14 11.23 16.95
N GLY A 229 0.38 12.40 16.55
CA GLY A 229 1.16 13.26 17.42
C GLY A 229 0.29 14.26 18.18
N ARG A 230 0.94 15.20 18.87
CA ARG A 230 0.30 16.28 19.63
C ARG A 230 0.81 17.64 19.18
N LYS A 231 0.10 18.71 19.55
CA LYS A 231 0.58 20.09 19.41
C LYS A 231 1.85 20.29 20.23
N ALA A 232 2.59 21.35 19.93
CA ALA A 232 3.89 21.65 20.55
C ALA A 232 3.87 21.72 22.09
N ASN A 233 2.73 22.04 22.71
CA ASN A 233 2.60 22.05 24.18
C ASN A 233 2.25 20.66 24.75
N GLY A 234 1.83 19.71 23.93
CA GLY A 234 1.43 18.37 24.32
C GLY A 234 0.02 18.24 24.88
N CYS A 235 -0.77 19.31 24.99
CA CYS A 235 -2.08 19.24 25.64
C CYS A 235 -3.18 18.70 24.70
N ASN A 236 -3.09 19.03 23.42
CA ASN A 236 -4.16 18.82 22.44
C ASN A 236 -3.59 18.29 21.12
N HIS A 237 -4.47 17.78 20.28
CA HIS A 237 -4.21 17.27 18.93
C HIS A 237 -5.44 17.55 18.03
N GLY A 238 -5.48 16.96 16.83
CA GLY A 238 -6.57 17.11 15.86
C GLY A 238 -6.26 17.98 14.65
N GLY A 239 -5.19 18.79 14.72
CA GLY A 239 -4.75 19.65 13.63
C GLY A 239 -3.88 18.94 12.60
N GLN A 240 -3.14 19.73 11.84
CA GLN A 240 -2.25 19.27 10.75
C GLN A 240 -0.82 19.82 10.91
N THR A 241 -0.44 20.26 12.11
CA THR A 241 0.94 20.73 12.35
C THR A 241 1.93 19.58 12.18
N SER A 242 3.18 19.88 11.82
CA SER A 242 4.24 18.86 11.69
C SER A 242 4.40 17.99 12.95
N SER A 243 4.22 18.59 14.14
CA SER A 243 4.23 17.87 15.43
C SER A 243 3.05 16.90 15.57
N GLU A 244 1.85 17.31 15.17
CA GLU A 244 0.64 16.46 15.21
C GLU A 244 0.67 15.34 14.16
N LYS A 245 1.29 15.61 13.00
CA LYS A 245 1.49 14.61 11.93
C LYS A 245 2.59 13.61 12.25
N THR A 246 3.54 13.97 13.09
CA THR A 246 4.64 13.06 13.43
C THR A 246 4.12 11.85 14.19
N ALA A 247 4.39 10.67 13.63
CA ALA A 247 4.14 9.38 14.25
C ALA A 247 5.37 8.47 14.11
N PHE A 248 5.23 7.20 14.48
CA PHE A 248 6.24 6.18 14.22
C PHE A 248 5.61 4.80 13.99
N ILE A 249 6.38 3.94 13.32
CA ILE A 249 6.13 2.50 13.21
C ILE A 249 7.42 1.81 13.64
N ALA A 250 7.38 1.03 14.71
CA ALA A 250 8.54 0.29 15.20
C ALA A 250 8.26 -1.22 15.18
N THR A 251 9.24 -2.03 14.75
CA THR A 251 9.06 -3.49 14.65
C THR A 251 10.21 -4.25 15.29
N ASN A 252 9.96 -5.47 15.77
CA ASN A 252 11.02 -6.38 16.25
C ASN A 252 11.79 -7.05 15.08
N LYS A 253 11.45 -6.77 13.82
CA LYS A 253 12.04 -7.40 12.62
C LYS A 253 12.75 -6.36 11.75
N LYS A 254 14.08 -6.46 11.67
CA LYS A 254 14.92 -5.52 10.91
C LYS A 254 14.51 -5.35 9.44
N GLN A 255 13.89 -6.35 8.82
CA GLN A 255 13.46 -6.29 7.41
C GLN A 255 12.44 -5.18 7.11
N TYR A 256 11.72 -4.69 8.13
CA TYR A 256 10.76 -3.60 7.98
C TYR A 256 11.36 -2.22 8.32
N GLN A 257 12.65 -2.15 8.66
CA GLN A 257 13.37 -0.89 8.85
C GLN A 257 13.57 -0.20 7.51
N GLN A 258 13.26 1.09 7.45
CA GLN A 258 13.48 1.95 6.28
C GLN A 258 14.70 2.85 6.51
N PRO A 259 15.43 3.23 5.45
CA PRO A 259 16.45 4.27 5.57
C PRO A 259 15.77 5.61 5.90
N GLU A 260 16.45 6.42 6.71
CA GLU A 260 16.01 7.80 6.97
C GLU A 260 16.05 8.60 5.64
N PRO A 261 14.97 9.32 5.30
CA PRO A 261 14.95 10.19 4.13
C PRO A 261 16.04 11.27 4.19
N LEU A 262 16.44 11.76 3.01
CA LEU A 262 17.46 12.83 2.90
C LEU A 262 16.90 14.22 3.23
N ASP A 263 15.58 14.39 3.10
CA ASP A 263 14.89 15.61 3.49
C ASP A 263 14.12 15.42 4.82
N ASN A 264 13.75 16.54 5.42
CA ASN A 264 12.99 16.56 6.68
C ASN A 264 11.49 16.73 6.45
N ASP A 265 10.97 16.45 5.24
CA ASP A 265 9.53 16.51 4.99
C ASP A 265 8.85 15.34 5.70
N VAL A 266 7.76 15.63 6.41
CA VAL A 266 6.96 14.62 7.11
C VAL A 266 6.37 13.59 6.14
N TYR A 267 6.13 13.99 4.88
CA TYR A 267 5.59 13.11 3.84
C TYR A 267 6.63 12.21 3.18
N SER A 268 7.92 12.44 3.42
CA SER A 268 8.99 11.54 2.97
C SER A 268 9.09 10.26 3.81
N TYR A 269 8.39 10.23 4.94
CA TYR A 269 8.26 9.06 5.80
C TYR A 269 7.05 8.20 5.39
N PRO A 270 7.02 6.90 5.74
CA PRO A 270 5.85 6.07 5.51
C PRO A 270 4.59 6.62 6.19
N ALA A 271 3.44 6.48 5.52
CA ALA A 271 2.13 6.72 6.12
C ALA A 271 1.81 5.69 7.22
N LEU A 272 0.99 6.07 8.21
CA LEU A 272 0.44 5.11 9.18
C LEU A 272 -0.38 3.96 8.55
N THR A 273 -0.98 4.20 7.39
CA THR A 273 -1.70 3.17 6.63
C THR A 273 -0.81 2.00 6.23
N ARG A 274 0.52 2.19 6.18
CA ARG A 274 1.51 1.14 5.86
C ARG A 274 1.52 -0.02 6.87
N VAL A 275 1.05 0.20 8.10
CA VAL A 275 0.96 -0.86 9.11
C VAL A 275 0.14 -2.04 8.60
N ALA A 276 -0.96 -1.77 7.89
CA ALA A 276 -1.80 -2.83 7.35
C ALA A 276 -1.04 -3.72 6.36
N ASP A 277 -0.25 -3.13 5.47
CA ASP A 277 0.52 -3.90 4.50
C ASP A 277 1.59 -4.76 5.16
N ILE A 278 2.29 -4.22 6.17
CA ILE A 278 3.32 -4.95 6.91
C ILE A 278 2.72 -6.22 7.55
N ILE A 279 1.53 -6.09 8.15
CA ILE A 279 0.83 -7.19 8.81
C ILE A 279 0.38 -8.25 7.79
N LEU A 280 -0.25 -7.81 6.70
CA LEU A 280 -0.75 -8.72 5.67
C LEU A 280 0.39 -9.45 4.96
N ASP A 281 1.48 -8.75 4.64
CA ASP A 281 2.70 -9.32 4.07
C ASP A 281 3.32 -10.37 5.00
N PHE A 282 3.49 -10.06 6.29
CA PHE A 282 4.08 -10.98 7.24
C PHE A 282 3.24 -12.26 7.40
N LEU A 283 1.93 -12.11 7.56
CA LEU A 283 1.00 -13.23 7.67
C LEU A 283 0.78 -13.97 6.35
N GLU A 284 1.42 -13.53 5.26
CA GLU A 284 1.24 -14.07 3.92
C GLU A 284 -0.23 -14.07 3.47
N VAL A 285 -1.04 -13.18 4.05
CA VAL A 285 -2.43 -13.00 3.64
C VAL A 285 -2.37 -12.65 2.16
N PRO A 286 -2.93 -13.50 1.28
CA PRO A 286 -2.93 -13.22 -0.14
C PRO A 286 -3.54 -11.84 -0.27
N VAL A 287 -2.75 -10.89 -0.77
CA VAL A 287 -3.29 -9.57 -1.06
C VAL A 287 -4.25 -9.83 -2.21
N THR A 288 -5.52 -10.08 -1.89
CA THR A 288 -6.60 -9.49 -2.64
C THR A 288 -6.43 -8.00 -2.43
N LEU A 289 -5.42 -7.45 -3.12
CA LEU A 289 -5.68 -6.25 -3.86
C LEU A 289 -7.03 -6.57 -4.52
N ASN A 290 -7.90 -5.60 -4.72
CA ASN A 290 -8.43 -5.60 -6.07
C ASN A 290 -7.19 -5.49 -6.97
N LYS A 291 -6.47 -6.60 -7.19
CA LYS A 291 -5.69 -6.81 -8.37
C LYS A 291 -6.82 -6.62 -9.33
N SER A 292 -6.86 -5.45 -9.96
CA SER A 292 -7.60 -5.35 -11.19
C SER A 292 -7.25 -6.63 -11.95
N ALA A 293 -8.18 -7.21 -12.70
CA ALA A 293 -7.94 -8.43 -13.48
C ALA A 293 -6.69 -8.34 -14.42
N TYR A 294 -6.00 -7.21 -14.38
CA TYR A 294 -4.92 -6.71 -15.19
C TYR A 294 -3.64 -6.40 -14.40
N ALA A 295 -3.59 -6.40 -13.06
CA ALA A 295 -2.39 -5.99 -12.31
C ALA A 295 -1.12 -6.80 -12.67
N ASN A 296 -1.28 -8.10 -12.92
CA ASN A 296 -0.21 -8.98 -13.41
C ASN A 296 -0.06 -8.97 -14.94
N LYS A 297 -0.92 -8.25 -15.66
CA LYS A 297 -1.01 -8.21 -17.13
C LYS A 297 -0.50 -6.90 -17.72
N ILE A 298 -0.15 -5.90 -16.89
CA ILE A 298 0.30 -4.59 -17.37
C ILE A 298 1.77 -4.71 -17.80
N ASN A 299 2.01 -4.47 -19.08
CA ASN A 299 3.35 -4.42 -19.68
C ASN A 299 3.91 -3.01 -19.77
N ALA A 300 3.06 -1.98 -19.79
CA ALA A 300 3.51 -0.60 -19.83
C ALA A 300 2.43 0.33 -19.30
N VAL A 301 2.84 1.48 -18.78
CA VAL A 301 1.94 2.56 -18.39
C VAL A 301 2.47 3.86 -18.97
N ILE A 302 1.56 4.74 -19.38
CA ILE A 302 1.90 6.09 -19.82
C ILE A 302 1.04 7.15 -19.14
N ASN A 303 1.71 8.16 -18.60
CA ASN A 303 1.12 9.41 -18.18
C ASN A 303 0.74 10.25 -19.40
N TRP A 304 -0.52 10.21 -19.79
CA TRP A 304 -0.94 10.86 -21.02
C TRP A 304 -1.21 12.35 -20.83
N SER A 305 -1.94 12.70 -19.75
CA SER A 305 -2.33 14.07 -19.43
C SER A 305 -2.43 14.25 -17.91
N HIS A 306 -2.81 15.44 -17.45
CA HIS A 306 -3.08 15.70 -16.03
C HIS A 306 -4.16 14.79 -15.43
N SER A 307 -5.16 14.37 -16.23
CA SER A 307 -6.28 13.55 -15.76
C SER A 307 -6.30 12.11 -16.28
N THR A 308 -5.53 11.79 -17.33
CA THR A 308 -5.62 10.48 -18.01
C THR A 308 -4.31 9.70 -17.98
N ALA A 309 -4.41 8.41 -17.66
CA ALA A 309 -3.36 7.40 -17.85
C ALA A 309 -3.83 6.31 -18.82
N TYR A 310 -2.89 5.71 -19.55
CA TYR A 310 -3.14 4.44 -20.25
C TYR A 310 -2.25 3.33 -19.73
N PHE A 311 -2.83 2.15 -19.51
CA PHE A 311 -2.12 0.92 -19.19
C PHE A 311 -2.22 -0.03 -20.36
N PHE A 312 -1.10 -0.46 -20.91
CA PHE A 312 -1.04 -1.44 -22.00
C PHE A 312 -0.87 -2.84 -21.41
N LEU A 313 -1.68 -3.77 -21.90
CA LEU A 313 -1.81 -5.11 -21.36
C LEU A 313 -1.14 -6.14 -22.28
N GLU A 314 -0.64 -7.23 -21.71
CA GLU A 314 0.02 -8.34 -22.42
C GLU A 314 -0.86 -8.99 -23.51
N ASP A 315 -2.19 -8.90 -23.37
CA ASP A 315 -3.16 -9.48 -24.29
C ASP A 315 -3.57 -8.54 -25.44
N GLY A 316 -2.83 -7.44 -25.64
CA GLY A 316 -3.07 -6.50 -26.74
C GLY A 316 -4.25 -5.54 -26.48
N LYS A 317 -4.64 -5.38 -25.22
CA LYS A 317 -5.63 -4.39 -24.78
C LYS A 317 -4.97 -3.20 -24.11
N TYR A 318 -5.75 -2.15 -23.91
CA TYR A 318 -5.38 -1.05 -23.04
C TYR A 318 -6.51 -0.71 -22.07
N ILE A 319 -6.14 -0.12 -20.94
CA ILE A 319 -7.03 0.50 -19.97
C ILE A 319 -6.84 2.00 -20.07
N GLU A 320 -7.94 2.73 -20.27
CA GLU A 320 -8.00 4.18 -20.07
C GLU A 320 -8.46 4.46 -18.65
N TYR A 321 -7.70 5.27 -17.93
CA TYR A 321 -7.90 5.46 -16.49
C TYR A 321 -7.95 6.95 -16.14
N ASP A 322 -8.95 7.31 -15.35
CA ASP A 322 -9.13 8.64 -14.78
C ASP A 322 -8.37 8.73 -13.46
N LYS A 323 -7.35 9.58 -13.43
CA LYS A 323 -6.47 9.77 -12.29
C LYS A 323 -7.08 10.63 -11.19
N GLU A 324 -7.95 11.56 -11.56
CA GLU A 324 -8.57 12.46 -10.59
C GLU A 324 -9.70 11.75 -9.86
N ALA A 325 -10.47 10.95 -10.60
CA ALA A 325 -11.60 10.19 -10.07
C ALA A 325 -11.24 8.76 -9.60
N ASP A 326 -9.97 8.35 -9.67
CA ASP A 326 -9.46 7.04 -9.22
C ASP A 326 -10.28 5.85 -9.77
N HIS A 327 -10.58 5.84 -11.08
CA HIS A 327 -11.34 4.74 -11.70
C HIS A 327 -11.02 4.48 -13.19
N ILE A 328 -11.35 3.28 -13.66
CA ILE A 328 -11.22 2.87 -15.06
C ILE A 328 -12.33 3.51 -15.89
N LEU A 329 -11.96 4.21 -16.96
CA LEU A 329 -12.89 4.78 -17.94
C LEU A 329 -13.30 3.74 -18.99
N SER A 330 -12.32 3.04 -19.56
CA SER A 330 -12.56 2.07 -20.62
C SER A 330 -11.49 0.98 -20.67
N ILE A 331 -11.88 -0.17 -21.25
CA ILE A 331 -10.97 -1.27 -21.57
C ILE A 331 -11.29 -1.69 -23.00
N ALA A 332 -10.30 -1.61 -23.89
CA ALA A 332 -10.50 -1.88 -25.31
C ALA A 332 -9.27 -2.56 -25.93
N ASN A 333 -9.45 -3.17 -27.09
CA ASN A 333 -8.33 -3.68 -27.88
C ASN A 333 -7.50 -2.51 -28.40
N ILE A 334 -6.19 -2.72 -28.52
CA ILE A 334 -5.33 -1.84 -29.30
C ILE A 334 -5.56 -2.19 -30.77
N ASP A 335 -6.21 -1.29 -31.50
CA ASP A 335 -6.54 -1.44 -32.91
C ASP A 335 -6.42 -0.10 -33.64
N ASP A 336 -6.60 -0.09 -34.97
CA ASP A 336 -6.45 1.14 -35.76
C ASP A 336 -7.57 2.17 -35.54
N HIS A 337 -8.62 1.84 -34.80
CA HIS A 337 -9.65 2.80 -34.39
C HIS A 337 -9.24 3.54 -33.10
N SER A 338 -8.66 2.81 -32.14
CA SER A 338 -8.27 3.32 -30.82
C SER A 338 -6.86 3.90 -30.79
N TRP A 339 -5.92 3.27 -31.49
CA TRP A 339 -4.51 3.62 -31.59
C TRP A 339 -4.04 3.45 -33.06
N PRO A 340 -4.39 4.39 -33.96
CA PRO A 340 -4.11 4.27 -35.39
C PRO A 340 -2.63 3.96 -35.69
N GLY A 341 -2.38 2.80 -36.30
CA GLY A 341 -1.04 2.31 -36.67
C GLY A 341 -0.35 1.45 -35.60
N LEU A 342 -0.97 1.22 -34.44
CA LEU A 342 -0.40 0.43 -33.34
C LEU A 342 -0.90 -1.04 -33.30
N ALA A 343 -1.92 -1.37 -34.10
CA ALA A 343 -2.60 -2.67 -34.04
C ALA A 343 -1.65 -3.88 -34.17
N ASP A 344 -0.71 -3.83 -35.12
CA ASP A 344 0.25 -4.92 -35.38
C ASP A 344 1.26 -5.13 -34.23
N TYR A 345 1.35 -4.19 -33.30
CA TYR A 345 2.32 -4.20 -32.20
C TYR A 345 1.67 -4.32 -30.83
N ALA A 346 0.35 -4.54 -30.78
CA ALA A 346 -0.44 -4.53 -29.56
C ALA A 346 0.14 -5.41 -28.44
N THR A 347 0.69 -6.57 -28.77
CA THR A 347 1.27 -7.52 -27.81
C THR A 347 2.79 -7.43 -27.65
N ASN A 348 3.45 -6.52 -28.36
CA ASN A 348 4.92 -6.34 -28.34
C ASN A 348 5.37 -5.18 -27.45
N ILE A 349 4.42 -4.45 -26.86
CA ILE A 349 4.71 -3.29 -26.00
C ILE A 349 5.42 -3.77 -24.73
N SER A 350 6.64 -3.28 -24.51
CA SER A 350 7.46 -3.62 -23.34
C SER A 350 7.66 -2.45 -22.37
N ALA A 351 7.56 -1.21 -22.86
CA ALA A 351 7.59 -0.02 -22.03
C ALA A 351 6.95 1.15 -22.77
N ALA A 352 6.49 2.16 -22.03
CA ALA A 352 5.97 3.40 -22.59
C ALA A 352 6.42 4.58 -21.75
N ILE A 353 6.61 5.73 -22.38
CA ILE A 353 7.00 6.96 -21.70
C ILE A 353 6.35 8.18 -22.36
N ASN A 354 5.95 9.13 -21.52
CA ASN A 354 5.55 10.45 -21.97
C ASN A 354 6.80 11.25 -22.38
N TRP A 355 6.92 11.55 -23.67
CA TRP A 355 8.16 12.13 -24.19
C TRP A 355 8.16 13.65 -24.06
N ASP A 356 7.08 14.29 -24.51
CA ASP A 356 6.83 15.72 -24.38
C ASP A 356 5.33 16.01 -24.46
N ASP A 357 4.94 17.29 -24.53
CA ASP A 357 3.53 17.70 -24.59
C ASP A 357 2.79 17.13 -25.80
N THR A 358 3.51 16.83 -26.88
CA THR A 358 2.95 16.41 -28.18
C THR A 358 3.19 14.94 -28.49
N ARG A 359 4.20 14.32 -27.87
CA ARG A 359 4.69 12.98 -28.23
C ARG A 359 4.77 12.04 -27.05
N ALA A 360 4.48 10.78 -27.34
CA ALA A 360 4.72 9.64 -26.48
C ALA A 360 5.65 8.64 -27.20
N ILE A 361 6.42 7.87 -26.45
CA ILE A 361 7.26 6.81 -26.99
C ILE A 361 6.85 5.46 -26.39
N ILE A 362 6.70 4.47 -27.26
CA ILE A 362 6.52 3.06 -26.91
C ILE A 362 7.77 2.31 -27.32
N PHE A 363 8.33 1.53 -26.40
CA PHE A 363 9.39 0.57 -26.69
C PHE A 363 8.79 -0.81 -26.91
N LEU A 364 9.33 -1.51 -27.91
CA LEU A 364 8.90 -2.85 -28.27
C LEU A 364 9.96 -3.89 -27.87
N ASP A 365 9.50 -5.09 -27.54
CA ASP A 365 10.33 -6.24 -27.17
C ASP A 365 11.28 -6.74 -28.29
N ASN A 366 11.05 -6.28 -29.53
CA ASN A 366 11.83 -6.60 -30.72
C ASN A 366 12.93 -5.57 -31.03
N GLY A 367 13.18 -4.61 -30.14
CA GLY A 367 14.26 -3.63 -30.28
C GLY A 367 13.91 -2.44 -31.18
N LYS A 368 12.62 -2.25 -31.50
CA LYS A 368 12.09 -1.04 -32.13
C LYS A 368 11.46 -0.12 -31.09
N TYR A 369 11.23 1.12 -31.49
CA TYR A 369 10.37 2.05 -30.76
C TYR A 369 9.38 2.72 -31.70
N ILE A 370 8.24 3.12 -31.15
CA ILE A 370 7.16 3.81 -31.83
C ILE A 370 7.04 5.20 -31.22
N THR A 371 7.00 6.22 -32.07
CA THR A 371 6.64 7.58 -31.66
C THR A 371 5.16 7.79 -31.94
N LEU A 372 4.40 8.19 -30.92
CA LEU A 372 2.97 8.48 -31.00
C LEU A 372 2.71 9.99 -30.95
N ASN A 373 1.67 10.41 -31.66
CA ASN A 373 1.08 11.74 -31.52
C ASN A 373 0.04 11.74 -30.39
N LYS A 374 0.23 12.58 -29.39
CA LYS A 374 -0.67 12.63 -28.22
C LYS A 374 -2.04 13.22 -28.50
N ALA A 375 -2.17 14.05 -29.55
CA ALA A 375 -3.43 14.70 -29.89
C ALA A 375 -4.48 13.71 -30.41
N ASN A 376 -4.05 12.64 -31.07
CA ASN A 376 -4.94 11.70 -31.77
C ASN A 376 -4.53 10.23 -31.62
N ARG A 377 -3.54 9.92 -30.77
CA ARG A 377 -3.01 8.57 -30.50
C ARG A 377 -2.38 7.87 -31.72
N SER A 378 -2.18 8.55 -32.84
CA SER A 378 -1.67 7.92 -34.07
C SER A 378 -0.16 7.72 -34.04
N VAL A 379 0.31 6.65 -34.67
CA VAL A 379 1.73 6.42 -34.92
C VAL A 379 2.31 7.47 -35.89
N LEU A 380 3.39 8.13 -35.46
CA LEU A 380 4.17 9.08 -36.26
C LEU A 380 5.35 8.39 -36.96
N ALA A 381 6.03 7.49 -36.25
CA ALA A 381 7.21 6.80 -36.76
C ALA A 381 7.41 5.46 -36.01
N ILE A 382 8.00 4.50 -36.72
CA ILE A 382 8.45 3.22 -36.18
C ILE A 382 9.89 3.04 -36.63
N GLU A 383 10.82 2.95 -35.69
CA GLU A 383 12.25 2.96 -35.97
C GLU A 383 12.98 1.93 -35.12
N ASP A 384 14.12 1.44 -35.60
CA ASP A 384 15.01 0.61 -34.81
C ASP A 384 15.68 1.44 -33.71
N ILE A 385 15.90 0.85 -32.54
CA ILE A 385 16.75 1.42 -31.50
C ILE A 385 18.20 1.11 -31.89
N ASN A 386 18.90 2.12 -32.41
CA ASN A 386 20.29 2.00 -32.87
C ASN A 386 21.09 3.27 -32.57
N GLU A 387 22.38 3.27 -32.87
CA GLU A 387 23.25 4.43 -32.62
C GLU A 387 22.84 5.74 -33.35
N GLN A 388 21.94 5.68 -34.36
CA GLN A 388 21.43 6.89 -35.03
C GLN A 388 20.19 7.46 -34.33
N THR A 389 19.29 6.59 -33.85
CA THR A 389 18.00 7.00 -33.25
C THR A 389 18.09 7.17 -31.73
N TRP A 390 18.93 6.37 -31.10
CA TRP A 390 19.18 6.28 -29.65
C TRP A 390 20.65 5.93 -29.35
N PRO A 391 21.56 6.91 -29.47
CA PRO A 391 22.98 6.71 -29.22
C PRO A 391 23.26 6.02 -27.86
N GLY A 392 23.96 4.89 -27.90
CA GLY A 392 24.32 4.08 -26.74
C GLY A 392 23.24 3.14 -26.19
N LEU A 393 21.99 3.22 -26.68
CA LEU A 393 20.88 2.37 -26.21
C LEU A 393 20.76 1.05 -26.98
N GLU A 394 21.37 0.95 -28.17
CA GLU A 394 21.25 -0.20 -29.09
C GLU A 394 21.50 -1.56 -28.40
N LYS A 395 22.57 -1.64 -27.61
CA LYS A 395 22.94 -2.85 -26.85
C LYS A 395 21.93 -3.28 -25.78
N TYR A 396 20.98 -2.42 -25.43
CA TYR A 396 19.93 -2.67 -24.44
C TYR A 396 18.54 -2.79 -25.06
N ALA A 397 18.40 -2.61 -26.39
CA ALA A 397 17.12 -2.50 -27.08
C ALA A 397 16.14 -3.66 -26.75
N LEU A 398 16.64 -4.89 -26.65
CA LEU A 398 15.86 -6.09 -26.33
C LEU A 398 15.64 -6.34 -24.83
N ARG A 399 16.07 -5.42 -23.96
CA ARG A 399 16.05 -5.57 -22.50
C ARG A 399 15.24 -4.49 -21.79
N ILE A 400 14.60 -3.59 -22.52
CA ILE A 400 13.81 -2.50 -21.97
C ILE A 400 12.49 -3.05 -21.43
N ASN A 401 12.32 -3.02 -20.11
CA ASN A 401 11.17 -3.57 -19.39
C ASN A 401 10.21 -2.52 -18.84
N ALA A 402 10.70 -1.31 -18.60
CA ALA A 402 9.86 -0.18 -18.18
C ALA A 402 10.60 1.13 -18.47
N ALA A 403 9.84 2.22 -18.57
CA ALA A 403 10.36 3.56 -18.74
C ALA A 403 9.60 4.52 -17.82
N ILE A 404 10.32 5.45 -17.20
CA ILE A 404 9.81 6.37 -16.19
C ILE A 404 10.07 7.79 -16.66
N ASP A 405 9.01 8.58 -16.79
CA ASP A 405 9.08 10.02 -17.02
C ASP A 405 9.37 10.75 -15.71
N TRP A 406 10.65 11.00 -15.41
CA TRP A 406 11.06 11.53 -14.10
C TRP A 406 10.88 13.04 -13.99
N SER A 407 11.29 13.76 -15.04
CA SER A 407 11.15 15.20 -15.14
C SER A 407 11.04 15.61 -16.60
N PRO A 408 10.74 16.88 -16.92
CA PRO A 408 10.67 17.33 -18.31
C PRO A 408 11.89 16.96 -19.16
N ASN A 409 13.07 16.85 -18.54
CA ASN A 409 14.34 16.58 -19.23
C ASN A 409 14.90 15.19 -18.94
N LEU A 410 14.42 14.47 -17.94
CA LEU A 410 15.04 13.21 -17.49
C LEU A 410 14.07 12.05 -17.56
N ALA A 411 14.59 10.91 -18.00
CA ALA A 411 13.89 9.64 -17.99
C ALA A 411 14.76 8.53 -17.40
N PHE A 412 14.12 7.56 -16.75
CA PHE A 412 14.77 6.30 -16.41
C PHE A 412 14.27 5.20 -17.34
N ILE A 413 15.17 4.40 -17.89
CA ILE A 413 14.84 3.16 -18.59
C ILE A 413 15.29 2.00 -17.72
N LEU A 414 14.35 1.13 -17.34
CA LEU A 414 14.62 -0.04 -16.52
C LEU A 414 14.83 -1.25 -17.41
N LEU A 415 15.87 -2.01 -17.10
CA LEU A 415 16.28 -3.17 -17.87
C LEU A 415 15.96 -4.47 -17.15
N SER A 416 15.63 -5.52 -17.90
CA SER A 416 15.44 -6.89 -17.38
C SER A 416 16.65 -7.45 -16.62
N SER A 417 17.84 -6.88 -16.82
CA SER A 417 19.06 -7.22 -16.08
C SER A 417 19.07 -6.71 -14.62
N GLY A 418 18.09 -5.89 -14.22
CA GLY A 418 18.10 -5.19 -12.93
C GLY A 418 18.95 -3.92 -12.93
N GLN A 419 19.20 -3.36 -14.12
CA GLN A 419 19.88 -2.08 -14.30
C GLN A 419 18.88 -0.98 -14.66
N TYR A 420 19.22 0.26 -14.35
CA TYR A 420 18.56 1.44 -14.90
C TYR A 420 19.51 2.27 -15.73
N ILE A 421 18.96 2.96 -16.72
CA ILE A 421 19.63 3.97 -17.54
C ILE A 421 18.98 5.30 -17.22
N LEU A 422 19.76 6.28 -16.77
CA LEU A 422 19.33 7.68 -16.70
C LEU A 422 19.61 8.34 -18.05
N LEU A 423 18.56 8.93 -18.62
CA LEU A 423 18.57 9.50 -19.95
C LEU A 423 18.19 10.98 -19.91
N ASP A 424 18.93 11.82 -20.63
CA ASP A 424 18.50 13.15 -21.02
C ASP A 424 17.56 13.06 -22.23
N LYS A 425 16.31 13.51 -22.06
CA LYS A 425 15.26 13.46 -23.08
C LYS A 425 15.50 14.45 -24.22
N GLN A 426 16.10 15.61 -23.95
CA GLN A 426 16.32 16.63 -24.98
C GLN A 426 17.41 16.19 -25.96
N GLN A 427 18.48 15.60 -25.44
CA GLN A 427 19.65 15.19 -26.21
C GLN A 427 19.60 13.71 -26.61
N LYS A 428 18.62 12.94 -26.11
CA LYS A 428 18.59 11.47 -26.17
C LYS A 428 19.92 10.85 -25.74
N GLN A 429 20.53 11.44 -24.71
CA GLN A 429 21.85 11.04 -24.25
C GLN A 429 21.75 10.19 -22.99
N ILE A 430 22.46 9.07 -22.96
CA ILE A 430 22.65 8.31 -21.73
C ILE A 430 23.59 9.10 -20.80
N LEU A 431 23.07 9.50 -19.64
CA LEU A 431 23.83 10.17 -18.60
C LEU A 431 24.51 9.16 -17.69
N HIS A 432 23.82 8.06 -17.37
CA HIS A 432 24.29 7.10 -16.40
C HIS A 432 23.66 5.72 -16.61
N VAL A 433 24.39 4.66 -16.26
CA VAL A 433 23.87 3.28 -16.19
C VAL A 433 24.34 2.67 -14.87
N ALA A 434 23.41 2.20 -14.04
CA ALA A 434 23.72 1.55 -12.77
C ALA A 434 22.80 0.35 -12.51
N TYR A 435 23.17 -0.47 -11.54
CA TYR A 435 22.27 -1.47 -10.99
C TYR A 435 21.28 -0.82 -10.05
N ILE A 436 20.05 -1.34 -10.04
CA ILE A 436 19.06 -1.00 -9.03
C ILE A 436 19.50 -1.71 -7.74
N ASP A 437 19.99 -0.94 -6.78
CA ASP A 437 20.37 -1.44 -5.46
C ASP A 437 19.72 -0.61 -4.34
N ASP A 438 19.85 -1.07 -3.11
CA ASP A 438 19.23 -0.43 -1.94
C ASP A 438 19.89 0.91 -1.58
N VAL A 439 21.01 1.26 -2.22
CA VAL A 439 21.77 2.50 -1.97
C VAL A 439 21.37 3.58 -2.98
N SER A 440 21.29 3.24 -4.26
CA SER A 440 20.88 4.16 -5.33
C SER A 440 19.36 4.23 -5.50
N SER A 441 18.62 3.20 -5.08
CA SER A 441 17.19 3.03 -5.34
C SER A 441 16.50 2.27 -4.20
N PRO A 442 16.44 2.86 -2.98
CA PRO A 442 15.89 2.21 -1.80
C PRO A 442 14.48 1.65 -2.05
N GLY A 443 14.25 0.38 -1.69
CA GLY A 443 12.96 -0.28 -1.83
C GLY A 443 12.65 -0.87 -3.22
N LEU A 444 13.45 -0.57 -4.26
CA LEU A 444 13.25 -1.10 -5.61
C LEU A 444 14.05 -2.37 -5.91
N LYS A 445 15.08 -2.72 -5.11
CA LYS A 445 15.97 -3.85 -5.38
C LYS A 445 15.25 -5.21 -5.42
N SER A 446 14.28 -5.44 -4.53
CA SER A 446 13.45 -6.65 -4.52
C SER A 446 12.60 -6.80 -5.79
N TYR A 447 12.35 -5.69 -6.49
CA TYR A 447 11.58 -5.64 -7.73
C TYR A 447 12.46 -5.43 -8.97
N ALA A 448 13.77 -5.23 -8.82
CA ALA A 448 14.66 -4.73 -9.87
C ALA A 448 14.57 -5.47 -11.22
N ARG A 449 14.25 -6.77 -11.20
CA ARG A 449 14.12 -7.60 -12.42
C ARG A 449 12.68 -7.80 -12.90
N ASN A 450 11.70 -7.41 -12.10
CA ASN A 450 10.27 -7.68 -12.29
C ASN A 450 9.41 -6.40 -12.38
N ILE A 451 10.02 -5.22 -12.50
CA ILE A 451 9.27 -3.99 -12.78
C ILE A 451 8.82 -4.05 -14.25
N THR A 452 7.52 -4.26 -14.46
CA THR A 452 6.91 -4.29 -15.79
C THR A 452 6.28 -2.96 -16.18
N ALA A 453 5.90 -2.12 -15.21
CA ALA A 453 5.36 -0.80 -15.48
C ALA A 453 5.58 0.12 -14.28
N PHE A 454 5.95 1.38 -14.57
CA PHE A 454 6.12 2.41 -13.56
C PHE A 454 5.83 3.78 -14.20
N SER A 455 5.14 4.66 -13.50
CA SER A 455 4.93 6.05 -13.91
C SER A 455 5.14 6.95 -12.72
N HIS A 456 5.89 8.04 -12.92
CA HIS A 456 6.06 9.08 -11.93
C HIS A 456 4.97 10.14 -12.13
N TRP A 457 4.30 10.50 -11.04
CA TRP A 457 3.30 11.55 -11.01
C TRP A 457 3.72 12.50 -9.89
N SER A 458 4.22 13.68 -10.24
CA SER A 458 4.39 14.74 -9.26
C SER A 458 3.00 15.32 -8.96
N GLU A 459 2.58 15.28 -7.70
CA GLU A 459 1.50 16.12 -7.21
C GLU A 459 2.01 17.57 -7.26
N ASN A 460 1.37 18.42 -8.08
CA ASN A 460 1.58 19.87 -8.06
C ASN A 460 0.54 20.53 -7.16
#